data_AF-A0A1Q4ZMA0-F1
#
_entry.id   AF-A0A1Q4ZMA0-F1
#
_cell.length_a   1.000
_cell.length_b   1.000
_cell.length_c   1.000
_cell.angle_alpha   90.00
_cell.angle_beta   90.00
_cell.angle_gamma   90.00
#
_symmetry.space_group_name_H-M   'P 1'
#
loop_
_entity.id
_entity.type
_entity.pdbx_description
1 polymer ?
#
loop_
_entity_poly.entity_id
_entity_poly.type
_entity_poly.pdbx_seq_one_letter_code
_entity_poly.pdbx_strand_id
1 'polypeptide(L)'
;MSTETSSAIGDVEGVSLYDVDHPAPVIEPPRKRTGKTPKGSRTNFEMYAWLFMRLSGIVLVVLVIGHLLIQLVLDGGVSKIGFAFVAGRWASPFWQVWDLTMLWLAMLHGANGLRTVINDYAERDNTRFWLKMLLYTATVFTVLLGTLVIFTFDPNIR
;
A
#
# COMPACT_ATOMS: atom_id res chain seq x y z
N MET A 1 -53.77 28.95 -41.21
CA MET A 1 -52.30 28.84 -41.08
C MET A 1 -52.07 27.84 -39.96
N SER A 2 -51.93 26.56 -40.31
CA SER A 2 -51.78 25.47 -39.34
C SER A 2 -50.37 24.94 -39.47
N THR A 3 -49.60 25.06 -38.40
CA THR A 3 -48.21 24.61 -38.30
C THR A 3 -48.18 23.11 -38.05
N GLU A 4 -47.73 22.33 -39.05
CA GLU A 4 -47.38 20.93 -38.85
C GLU A 4 -46.02 20.83 -38.15
N THR A 5 -46.00 20.26 -36.96
CA THR A 5 -44.77 19.93 -36.24
C THR A 5 -44.23 18.62 -36.78
N SER A 6 -43.27 18.69 -37.70
CA SER A 6 -42.49 17.52 -38.13
C SER A 6 -41.61 17.05 -36.98
N SER A 7 -41.96 15.92 -36.38
CA SER A 7 -41.14 15.24 -35.36
C SER A 7 -39.90 14.64 -36.05
N ALA A 8 -38.73 15.23 -35.80
CA ALA A 8 -37.44 14.78 -36.31
C ALA A 8 -36.85 13.62 -35.49
N ILE A 9 -37.67 12.65 -35.09
CA ILE A 9 -37.24 11.42 -34.42
C ILE A 9 -37.60 10.27 -35.35
N GLY A 10 -36.61 9.74 -36.07
CA GLY A 10 -36.81 8.64 -37.00
C GLY A 10 -37.23 7.35 -36.30
N ASP A 11 -37.85 6.43 -37.07
CA ASP A 11 -38.39 5.12 -36.70
C ASP A 11 -37.36 4.10 -36.13
N VAL A 12 -36.29 4.55 -35.48
CA VAL A 12 -35.24 3.66 -34.95
C VAL A 12 -35.58 3.07 -33.58
N GLU A 13 -36.61 3.57 -32.89
CA GLU A 13 -37.05 3.05 -31.58
C GLU A 13 -37.97 1.82 -31.66
N GLY A 14 -38.47 1.47 -32.85
CA GLY A 14 -39.38 0.33 -33.07
C GLY A 14 -38.70 -0.95 -33.57
N VAL A 15 -37.40 -0.90 -33.88
CA VAL A 15 -36.69 -2.06 -34.46
C VAL A 15 -36.26 -2.99 -33.33
N SER A 16 -37.01 -4.08 -33.16
CA SER A 16 -36.55 -5.20 -32.35
C SER A 16 -35.27 -5.76 -32.97
N LEU A 17 -34.13 -5.54 -32.32
CA LEU A 17 -32.82 -6.07 -32.74
C LEU A 17 -32.74 -7.61 -32.65
N TYR A 18 -33.79 -8.22 -32.12
CA TYR A 18 -33.90 -9.65 -31.90
C TYR A 18 -35.19 -10.16 -32.54
N ASP A 19 -35.08 -11.24 -33.30
CA ASP A 19 -36.20 -11.92 -33.96
C ASP A 19 -36.09 -13.43 -33.69
N VAL A 20 -37.07 -14.22 -34.14
CA VAL A 20 -37.08 -15.67 -34.05
C VAL A 20 -35.81 -16.28 -34.65
N ASP A 21 -35.32 -15.71 -35.76
CA ASP A 21 -34.10 -16.15 -36.44
C ASP A 21 -32.82 -15.56 -35.80
N HIS A 22 -32.94 -14.52 -34.95
CA HIS A 22 -31.84 -13.84 -34.27
C HIS A 22 -32.19 -13.58 -32.81
N PRO A 23 -32.27 -14.62 -31.95
CA PRO A 23 -32.67 -14.46 -30.57
C PRO A 23 -31.62 -13.65 -29.78
N ALA A 24 -32.07 -12.95 -28.74
CA ALA A 24 -31.18 -12.24 -27.83
C ALA A 24 -30.10 -13.18 -27.28
N PRO A 25 -28.83 -12.72 -27.15
CA PRO A 25 -27.78 -13.53 -26.56
C PRO A 25 -28.21 -14.03 -25.19
N VAL A 26 -28.16 -15.35 -25.00
CA VAL A 26 -28.48 -15.95 -23.71
C VAL A 26 -27.43 -15.48 -22.71
N ILE A 27 -27.83 -14.60 -21.79
CA ILE A 27 -26.98 -14.21 -20.66
C ILE A 27 -26.97 -15.39 -19.69
N GLU A 28 -25.92 -16.21 -19.77
CA GLU A 28 -25.71 -17.26 -18.76
C GLU A 28 -25.63 -16.58 -17.38
N PRO A 29 -26.49 -16.96 -16.42
CA PRO A 29 -26.36 -16.44 -15.07
C PRO A 29 -24.97 -16.79 -14.53
N PRO A 30 -24.33 -15.90 -13.74
CA PRO A 30 -22.98 -16.12 -13.26
C PRO A 30 -22.86 -17.52 -12.67
N ARG A 31 -21.97 -18.34 -13.28
CA ARG A 31 -21.85 -19.78 -13.03
C ARG A 31 -21.91 -20.07 -11.53
N LYS A 32 -22.93 -20.82 -11.12
CA LYS A 32 -23.13 -21.30 -9.73
C LYS A 32 -21.81 -21.89 -9.23
N ARG A 33 -21.33 -21.46 -8.05
CA ARG A 33 -20.07 -21.94 -7.45
C ARG A 33 -20.03 -23.47 -7.53
N THR A 34 -19.04 -24.00 -8.23
CA THR A 34 -18.80 -25.45 -8.37
C THR A 34 -17.75 -25.88 -7.35
N GLY A 35 -17.59 -27.20 -7.14
CA GLY A 35 -16.48 -27.72 -6.31
C GLY A 35 -15.08 -27.37 -6.83
N LYS A 36 -14.97 -26.91 -8.09
CA LYS A 36 -13.73 -26.40 -8.71
C LYS A 36 -13.55 -24.89 -8.55
N THR A 37 -14.55 -24.17 -8.06
CA THR A 37 -14.40 -22.75 -7.72
C THR A 37 -13.49 -22.67 -6.50
N PRO A 38 -12.39 -21.89 -6.54
CA PRO A 38 -11.52 -21.72 -5.38
C PRO A 38 -12.36 -21.40 -4.15
N LYS A 39 -12.24 -22.25 -3.11
CA LYS A 39 -12.77 -21.90 -1.80
C LYS A 39 -12.02 -20.62 -1.41
N GLY A 40 -12.76 -19.52 -1.25
CA GLY A 40 -12.14 -18.29 -0.75
C GLY A 40 -11.37 -18.66 0.51
N SER A 41 -10.08 -18.31 0.54
CA SER A 41 -9.23 -18.61 1.68
C SER A 41 -9.96 -18.15 2.95
N ARG A 42 -10.17 -19.05 3.91
CA ARG A 42 -10.91 -18.76 5.16
C ARG A 42 -10.20 -17.78 6.08
N THR A 43 -9.03 -17.29 5.69
CA THR A 43 -8.24 -16.33 6.46
C THR A 43 -8.40 -14.95 5.85
N ASN A 44 -8.89 -13.98 6.63
CA ASN A 44 -9.00 -12.55 6.26
C ASN A 44 -7.64 -11.85 6.08
N PHE A 45 -6.58 -12.60 5.74
CA PHE A 45 -5.21 -12.09 5.62
C PHE A 45 -5.10 -10.96 4.61
N GLU A 46 -5.73 -11.10 3.44
CA GLU A 46 -5.77 -10.04 2.42
C GLU A 46 -6.47 -8.79 2.94
N MET A 47 -7.56 -8.94 3.70
CA MET A 47 -8.26 -7.82 4.33
C MET A 47 -7.37 -7.13 5.38
N TYR A 48 -6.69 -7.90 6.24
CA TYR A 48 -5.76 -7.34 7.24
C TYR A 48 -4.57 -6.64 6.58
N ALA A 49 -3.96 -7.26 5.56
CA ALA A 49 -2.88 -6.66 4.80
C ALA A 49 -3.35 -5.38 4.08
N TRP A 50 -4.55 -5.40 3.52
CA TRP A 50 -5.16 -4.23 2.89
C TRP A 50 -5.34 -3.11 3.92
N LEU A 51 -5.99 -3.40 5.05
CA LEU A 51 -6.29 -2.43 6.10
C LEU A 51 -5.00 -1.85 6.70
N PHE A 52 -4.02 -2.71 6.95
CA PHE A 52 -2.69 -2.32 7.41
C PHE A 52 -2.07 -1.28 6.48
N MET A 53 -2.03 -1.52 5.16
CA MET A 53 -1.44 -0.57 4.21
C MET A 53 -2.12 0.81 4.25
N ARG A 54 -3.45 0.87 4.46
CA ARG A 54 -4.18 2.15 4.47
C ARG A 54 -3.93 2.91 5.77
N LEU A 55 -4.12 2.23 6.90
CA LEU A 55 -3.95 2.84 8.21
C LEU A 55 -2.49 3.25 8.46
N SER A 56 -1.53 2.37 8.15
CA SER A 56 -0.11 2.70 8.28
C SER A 56 0.29 3.83 7.35
N GLY A 57 -0.24 3.89 6.13
CA GLY A 57 0.02 5.01 5.20
C GLY A 57 -0.40 6.37 5.78
N ILE A 58 -1.61 6.46 6.34
CA ILE A 58 -2.10 7.70 6.98
C ILE A 58 -1.21 8.11 8.15
N VAL A 59 -0.84 7.18 9.02
CA VAL A 59 0.04 7.46 10.16
C VAL A 59 1.44 7.86 9.68
N LEU A 60 1.97 7.20 8.65
CA LEU A 60 3.27 7.49 8.07
C LEU A 60 3.34 8.87 7.43
N VAL A 61 2.25 9.40 6.86
CA VAL A 61 2.23 10.78 6.35
C VAL A 61 2.63 11.76 7.46
N VAL A 62 2.04 11.63 8.64
CA VAL A 62 2.37 12.51 9.77
C VAL A 62 3.78 12.25 10.29
N LEU A 63 4.14 10.98 10.50
CA LEU A 63 5.45 10.61 11.05
C LEU A 63 6.60 11.04 10.14
N VAL A 64 6.53 10.70 8.85
CA VAL A 64 7.58 10.95 7.86
C VAL A 64 7.68 12.44 7.53
N ILE A 65 6.56 13.13 7.30
CA ILE A 65 6.63 14.58 7.03
C ILE A 65 7.17 15.33 8.24
N GLY A 66 6.69 15.01 9.45
CA GLY A 66 7.22 15.60 10.67
C GLY A 66 8.73 15.34 10.82
N HIS A 67 9.17 14.11 10.53
CA HIS A 67 10.59 13.76 10.52
C HIS A 67 11.39 14.55 9.47
N LEU A 68 10.92 14.64 8.23
CA LEU A 68 11.63 15.40 7.21
C LEU A 68 11.70 16.89 7.55
N LEU A 69 10.64 17.47 8.13
CA LEU A 69 10.57 18.89 8.47
C LEU A 69 11.58 19.26 9.55
N ILE A 70 11.65 18.50 10.65
CA ILE A 70 12.60 18.78 11.75
C ILE A 70 14.06 18.53 11.36
N GLN A 71 14.30 17.60 10.44
CA GLN A 71 15.64 17.22 9.99
C GLN A 71 16.16 18.18 8.91
N LEU A 72 15.33 18.54 7.92
CA LEU A 72 15.78 19.29 6.73
C LEU A 72 15.47 20.79 6.79
N VAL A 73 14.37 21.20 7.41
CA VAL A 73 13.85 22.57 7.30
C VAL A 73 14.13 23.40 8.55
N LEU A 74 13.88 22.84 9.74
CA LEU A 74 14.03 23.57 11.00
C LEU A 74 15.48 23.68 11.46
N ASP A 75 15.76 24.64 12.34
CA ASP A 75 17.02 24.89 13.09
C ASP A 75 18.34 24.75 12.32
N GLY A 76 18.36 25.11 11.03
CA GLY A 76 19.57 25.05 10.20
C GLY A 76 19.69 23.81 9.29
N GLY A 77 18.68 22.93 9.29
CA GLY A 77 18.58 21.81 8.35
C GLY A 77 19.66 20.75 8.52
N VAL A 78 20.06 20.12 7.41
CA VAL A 78 20.95 18.94 7.42
C VAL A 78 22.32 19.18 8.06
N SER A 79 22.82 20.41 8.04
CA SER A 79 24.15 20.76 8.57
C SER A 79 24.25 20.64 10.09
N LYS A 80 23.12 20.67 10.81
CA LYS A 80 23.06 20.51 12.28
C LYS A 80 23.03 19.03 12.71
N ILE A 81 22.76 18.11 11.79
CA ILE A 81 22.56 16.70 12.11
C ILE A 81 23.91 16.09 12.46
N GLY A 82 24.04 15.65 13.70
CA GLY A 82 25.23 14.97 14.22
C GLY A 82 24.92 14.26 15.53
N PHE A 83 25.95 13.70 16.16
CA PHE A 83 25.80 12.91 17.39
C PHE A 83 25.10 13.70 18.50
N ALA A 84 25.53 14.94 18.79
CA ALA A 84 24.95 15.77 19.84
C ALA A 84 23.46 16.09 19.59
N PHE A 85 23.08 16.31 18.34
CA PHE A 85 21.68 16.54 17.97
C PHE A 85 20.83 15.30 18.21
N VAL A 86 21.31 14.12 17.80
CA VAL A 86 20.62 12.84 18.03
C VAL A 86 20.54 12.55 19.54
N ALA A 87 21.63 12.75 20.28
CA ALA A 87 21.67 12.57 21.72
C ALA A 87 20.68 13.47 22.46
N GLY A 88 20.61 14.75 22.11
CA GLY A 88 19.65 15.69 22.69
C GLY A 88 18.19 15.31 22.39
N ARG A 89 17.91 14.85 21.16
CA ARG A 89 16.57 14.39 20.76
C ARG A 89 16.18 13.11 21.50
N TRP A 90 17.04 12.11 21.50
CA TRP A 90 16.79 10.82 22.15
C TRP A 90 16.89 10.87 23.67
N ALA A 91 17.26 12.01 24.27
CA ALA A 91 17.07 12.23 25.71
C ALA A 91 15.59 12.25 26.13
N SER A 92 14.67 12.52 25.20
CA SER A 92 13.22 12.42 25.43
C SER A 92 12.64 11.11 24.91
N PRO A 93 11.90 10.34 25.73
CA PRO A 93 11.23 9.10 25.29
C PRO A 93 10.25 9.31 24.14
N PHE A 94 9.68 10.51 24.02
CA PHE A 94 8.75 10.85 22.94
C PHE A 94 9.40 10.65 21.56
N TRP A 95 10.63 11.11 21.38
CA TRP A 95 11.33 11.01 20.10
C TRP A 95 11.81 9.59 19.80
N GLN A 96 12.19 8.82 20.83
CA GLN A 96 12.50 7.41 20.67
C GLN A 96 11.28 6.62 20.17
N VAL A 97 10.10 6.85 20.77
CA VAL A 97 8.84 6.20 20.34
C VAL A 97 8.44 6.66 18.94
N TRP A 98 8.61 7.95 18.61
CA TRP A 98 8.34 8.48 17.27
C TRP A 98 9.19 7.78 16.22
N ASP A 99 10.51 7.70 16.43
CA ASP A 99 11.45 7.09 15.49
C ASP A 99 11.27 5.56 15.41
N LEU A 100 11.01 4.89 16.55
CA LEU A 100 10.72 3.46 16.59
C LEU A 100 9.42 3.12 15.84
N THR A 101 8.35 3.87 16.09
CA THR A 101 7.05 3.64 15.42
C THR A 101 7.18 3.86 13.92
N MET A 102 7.89 4.90 13.50
CA MET A 102 8.15 5.16 12.09
C MET A 102 9.01 4.08 11.46
N LEU A 103 10.08 3.63 12.12
CA LEU A 103 10.93 2.52 11.65
C LEU A 103 10.08 1.28 11.36
N TRP A 104 9.28 0.85 12.33
CA TRP A 104 8.46 -0.34 12.20
C TRP A 104 7.38 -0.19 11.14
N LEU A 105 6.61 0.91 11.18
CA LEU A 105 5.55 1.14 10.20
C LEU A 105 6.11 1.30 8.78
N ALA A 106 7.17 2.07 8.58
CA ALA A 106 7.75 2.31 7.26
C ALA A 106 8.34 1.04 6.67
N MET A 107 9.08 0.26 7.47
CA MET A 107 9.67 -1.00 7.01
C MET A 107 8.60 -2.04 6.67
N LEU A 108 7.59 -2.21 7.52
CA LEU A 108 6.50 -3.18 7.25
C LEU A 108 5.60 -2.73 6.09
N HIS A 109 5.28 -1.43 6.00
CA HIS A 109 4.52 -0.87 4.88
C HIS A 109 5.29 -1.02 3.56
N GLY A 110 6.57 -0.63 3.54
CA GLY A 110 7.45 -0.76 2.38
C GLY A 110 7.65 -2.22 1.96
N ALA A 111 7.86 -3.14 2.92
CA ALA A 111 8.03 -4.56 2.64
C ALA A 111 6.77 -5.18 2.04
N ASN A 112 5.58 -4.85 2.56
CA ASN A 112 4.33 -5.37 2.01
C ASN A 112 4.01 -4.77 0.62
N GLY A 113 4.32 -3.49 0.41
CA GLY A 113 4.24 -2.84 -0.90
C GLY A 113 5.16 -3.51 -1.92
N LEU A 114 6.45 -3.65 -1.59
CA LEU A 114 7.44 -4.26 -2.47
C LEU A 114 7.16 -5.75 -2.72
N ARG A 115 6.60 -6.48 -1.75
CA ARG A 115 6.11 -7.85 -1.95
C ARG A 115 5.07 -7.90 -3.07
N THR A 116 4.13 -6.95 -3.10
CA THR A 116 3.11 -6.84 -4.17
C THR A 116 3.80 -6.59 -5.51
N VAL A 117 4.69 -5.60 -5.58
CA VAL A 117 5.49 -5.31 -6.79
C VAL A 117 6.26 -6.55 -7.28
N ILE A 118 6.93 -7.29 -6.38
CA ILE A 118 7.65 -8.50 -6.76
C ILE A 118 6.71 -9.57 -7.32
N ASN A 119 5.51 -9.71 -6.76
CA ASN A 119 4.53 -10.66 -7.28
C ASN A 119 4.05 -10.29 -8.68
N ASP A 120 3.89 -8.99 -8.94
CA ASP A 120 3.31 -8.49 -10.18
C ASP A 120 4.35 -8.43 -11.31
N TYR A 121 5.63 -8.17 -11.00
CA TYR A 121 6.67 -7.92 -12.01
C TYR A 121 7.70 -9.06 -12.18
N ALA A 122 7.87 -9.96 -11.19
CA ALA A 122 8.80 -11.07 -11.36
C ALA A 122 8.14 -12.23 -12.12
N GLU A 123 8.47 -12.39 -13.40
CA GLU A 123 7.89 -13.43 -14.26
C GLU A 123 8.33 -14.85 -13.87
N ARG A 124 9.61 -15.03 -13.53
CA ARG A 124 10.19 -16.35 -13.18
C ARG A 124 10.04 -16.65 -11.69
N ASP A 125 9.61 -17.87 -11.36
CA ASP A 125 9.39 -18.29 -9.97
C ASP A 125 10.67 -18.25 -9.13
N ASN A 126 11.81 -18.68 -9.68
CA ASN A 126 13.11 -18.59 -8.99
C ASN A 126 13.50 -17.15 -8.67
N THR A 127 13.30 -16.22 -9.60
CA THR A 127 13.58 -14.80 -9.37
C THR A 127 12.67 -14.24 -8.28
N ARG A 128 11.36 -14.54 -8.35
CA ARG A 128 10.38 -14.12 -7.34
C ARG A 128 10.73 -14.64 -5.95
N PHE A 129 11.20 -15.88 -5.84
CA PHE A 129 11.64 -16.48 -4.59
C PHE A 129 12.84 -15.73 -3.99
N TRP A 130 13.91 -15.53 -4.76
CA TRP A 130 15.11 -14.85 -4.27
C TRP A 130 14.86 -13.38 -3.92
N LEU A 131 14.06 -12.66 -4.71
CA LEU A 131 13.68 -11.28 -4.41
C LEU A 131 12.91 -11.17 -3.09
N LYS A 132 11.99 -12.09 -2.82
CA LYS A 132 11.26 -12.12 -1.53
C LYS A 132 12.18 -12.47 -0.36
N MET A 133 13.08 -13.43 -0.54
CA MET A 133 14.05 -13.80 0.50
C MET A 133 14.95 -12.62 0.85
N LEU A 134 15.48 -11.92 -0.16
CA LEU A 134 16.28 -10.72 0.03
C LEU A 134 15.47 -9.63 0.74
N LEU A 135 14.24 -9.37 0.28
CA LEU A 135 13.35 -8.40 0.88
C LEU A 135 13.12 -8.68 2.37
N TYR A 136 12.68 -9.88 2.73
CA TYR A 136 12.40 -10.21 4.12
C TYR A 136 13.65 -10.18 4.99
N THR A 137 14.79 -10.65 4.47
CA THR A 137 16.07 -10.60 5.19
C THR A 137 16.48 -9.17 5.47
N ALA A 138 16.45 -8.30 4.45
CA ALA A 138 16.79 -6.88 4.60
C ALA A 138 15.81 -6.18 5.55
N THR A 139 14.51 -6.45 5.46
CA THR A 139 13.51 -5.87 6.36
C THR A 139 13.76 -6.26 7.81
N VAL A 140 13.93 -7.56 8.09
CA VAL A 140 14.18 -8.05 9.45
C VAL A 140 15.48 -7.49 9.99
N PHE A 141 16.55 -7.54 9.19
CA PHE A 141 17.86 -7.02 9.59
C PHE A 141 17.77 -5.53 9.97
N THR A 142 17.18 -4.68 9.11
CA THR A 142 17.07 -3.24 9.36
C THR A 142 16.18 -2.93 10.57
N VAL A 143 15.05 -3.62 10.73
CA VAL A 143 14.15 -3.41 11.89
C VAL A 143 14.86 -3.78 13.19
N LEU A 144 15.54 -4.94 13.23
CA LEU A 144 16.25 -5.38 14.43
C LEU A 144 17.45 -4.47 14.74
N LEU A 145 18.26 -4.15 13.74
CA LEU A 145 19.41 -3.26 13.91
C LEU A 145 18.97 -1.86 14.37
N GLY A 146 17.96 -1.28 13.73
CA GLY A 146 17.44 0.03 14.12
C GLY A 146 16.82 0.03 15.52
N THR A 147 16.06 -1.01 15.86
CA THR A 147 15.50 -1.18 17.21
C THR A 147 16.60 -1.32 18.25
N LEU A 148 17.64 -2.13 17.97
CA LEU A 148 18.80 -2.26 18.83
C LEU A 148 19.47 -0.90 19.05
N VAL A 149 19.79 -0.18 17.98
CA VAL A 149 20.44 1.14 18.06
C VAL A 149 19.66 2.12 18.92
N ILE A 150 18.33 2.17 18.80
CA ILE A 150 17.50 3.07 19.63
C ILE A 150 17.60 2.71 21.12
N PHE A 151 17.52 1.43 21.47
CA PHE A 151 17.50 0.99 22.87
C PHE A 151 18.88 0.88 23.51
N THR A 152 19.94 0.70 22.73
CA THR A 152 21.33 0.61 23.21
C THR A 152 22.11 1.90 23.02
N PHE A 153 21.46 2.99 22.64
CA PHE A 153 22.13 4.28 22.48
C PHE A 153 22.59 4.84 23.82
N ASP A 154 23.90 5.11 23.95
CA ASP A 154 24.48 5.76 25.12
C ASP A 154 25.06 7.14 24.73
N PRO A 155 24.47 8.26 25.20
CA PRO A 155 24.97 9.60 24.91
C PRO A 155 26.28 9.94 25.66
N ASN A 156 26.69 9.15 26.66
CA ASN A 156 27.85 9.42 27.51
C ASN A 156 29.07 8.57 27.15
N ILE A 157 29.06 7.91 25.99
CA ILE A 157 30.20 7.14 25.54
C ILE A 157 31.39 8.09 25.31
N ARG A 158 32.53 7.76 25.92
CA ARG A 158 33.76 8.56 25.88
C ARG A 158 34.58 8.26 24.63
#